data_AF-A0A2S6T1Y6-F1
#
_entry.id   AF-A0A2S6T1Y6-F1
#
_cell.length_a   1.000
_cell.length_b   1.000
_cell.length_c   1.000
_cell.angle_alpha   90.00
_cell.angle_beta   90.00
_cell.angle_gamma   90.00
#
_symmetry.space_group_name_H-M   'P 1'
#
loop_
_entity.id
_entity.type
_entity.pdbx_description
1 polymer ?
#
loop_
_entity_poly.entity_id
_entity_poly.type
_entity_poly.pdbx_seq_one_letter_code
_entity_poly.pdbx_strand_id
1 'polypeptide(L)'
;DSGIFQQVHTLMSKFVSAHLNIDIKKATELQRKYYRQHGTTLRGLMDNHNVDPDHFLSEVHQLDYSIVGPNFKLNRELKKLKGRKIIYTNANRQHANDVLIRLELTNVFDEIFDIKTANYIPKPEASPYEQIISEFNIDPITTIMFDDIAKNLVPAKNVGFASVWIDVGYENFSDDIAKSKKYLDYETKDLSLFLDEVNKEKI
;
A
#
# COMPACT_ATOMS: atom_id res chain seq x y z
N ASP A 1 -12.18 -2.87 7.60
CA ASP A 1 -11.98 -1.55 6.98
C ASP A 1 -12.31 -0.47 8.00
N SER A 2 -11.43 0.52 8.17
CA SER A 2 -11.59 1.61 9.15
C SER A 2 -12.37 2.80 8.60
N GLY A 3 -12.55 2.92 7.28
CA GLY A 3 -13.17 4.09 6.65
C GLY A 3 -12.16 5.10 6.06
N ILE A 4 -10.86 4.90 6.26
CA ILE A 4 -9.81 5.81 5.79
C ILE A 4 -9.78 5.90 4.26
N PHE A 5 -9.95 4.78 3.57
CA PHE A 5 -9.89 4.75 2.10
C PHE A 5 -11.05 5.55 1.47
N GLN A 6 -12.22 5.55 2.09
CA GLN A 6 -13.38 6.31 1.65
C GLN A 6 -13.15 7.82 1.78
N GLN A 7 -12.44 8.27 2.82
CA GLN A 7 -12.01 9.65 2.95
C GLN A 7 -11.02 10.04 1.85
N VAL A 8 -9.99 9.22 1.61
CA VAL A 8 -9.01 9.43 0.53
C VAL A 8 -9.71 9.54 -0.82
N HIS A 9 -10.63 8.62 -1.14
CA HIS A 9 -11.39 8.66 -2.39
C HIS A 9 -12.20 9.96 -2.53
N THR A 10 -12.81 10.44 -1.44
CA THR A 10 -13.60 11.67 -1.44
C THR A 10 -12.73 12.90 -1.68
N LEU A 11 -11.60 13.03 -0.96
CA LEU A 11 -10.69 14.16 -1.14
C LEU A 11 -10.03 14.15 -2.51
N MET A 12 -9.67 12.97 -3.02
CA MET A 12 -9.12 12.82 -4.36
C MET A 12 -10.10 13.26 -5.45
N SER A 13 -11.36 12.86 -5.36
CA SER A 13 -12.40 13.32 -6.29
C SER A 13 -12.57 14.86 -6.23
N LYS A 14 -12.54 15.45 -5.03
CA LYS A 14 -12.60 16.92 -4.86
C LYS A 14 -11.39 17.62 -5.47
N PHE A 15 -10.18 17.11 -5.23
CA PHE A 15 -8.95 17.63 -5.82
C PHE A 15 -9.03 17.63 -7.34
N VAL A 16 -9.38 16.48 -7.94
CA VAL A 16 -9.45 16.34 -9.40
C VAL A 16 -10.52 17.25 -10.00
N SER A 17 -11.69 17.36 -9.34
CA SER A 17 -12.76 18.26 -9.74
C SER A 17 -12.30 19.72 -9.76
N ALA A 18 -11.66 20.18 -8.69
CA ALA A 18 -11.15 21.54 -8.58
C ALA A 18 -10.00 21.81 -9.56
N HIS A 19 -9.01 20.91 -9.63
CA HIS A 19 -7.80 21.08 -10.42
C HIS A 19 -8.07 21.11 -11.93
N LEU A 20 -9.01 20.28 -12.41
CA LEU A 20 -9.37 20.20 -13.82
C LEU A 20 -10.60 21.02 -14.18
N ASN A 21 -11.22 21.70 -13.19
CA ASN A 21 -12.47 22.43 -13.35
C ASN A 21 -13.58 21.58 -14.00
N ILE A 22 -13.81 20.39 -13.44
CA ILE A 22 -14.83 19.44 -13.90
C ILE A 22 -15.78 19.06 -12.78
N ASP A 23 -16.98 18.62 -13.14
CA ASP A 23 -17.96 18.10 -12.18
C ASP A 23 -17.43 16.89 -11.39
N ILE A 24 -17.86 16.76 -10.14
CA ILE A 24 -17.40 15.73 -9.21
C ILE A 24 -17.64 14.31 -9.72
N LYS A 25 -18.70 14.08 -10.50
CA LYS A 25 -18.99 12.78 -11.11
C LYS A 25 -17.93 12.44 -12.16
N LYS A 26 -17.58 13.40 -13.02
CA LYS A 26 -16.52 13.23 -14.03
C LYS A 26 -15.15 13.03 -13.37
N ALA A 27 -14.87 13.75 -12.28
CA ALA A 27 -13.65 13.58 -11.49
C ALA A 27 -13.55 12.15 -10.92
N THR A 28 -14.65 11.62 -10.39
CA THR A 28 -14.72 10.23 -9.88
C THR A 28 -14.48 9.19 -10.99
N GLU A 29 -15.09 9.40 -12.16
CA GLU A 29 -14.88 8.53 -13.33
C GLU A 29 -13.42 8.57 -13.80
N LEU A 30 -12.80 9.75 -13.83
CA LEU A 30 -11.41 9.95 -14.21
C LEU A 30 -10.43 9.32 -13.20
N GLN A 31 -10.71 9.45 -11.90
CA GLN A 31 -9.96 8.80 -10.83
C GLN A 31 -9.89 7.28 -11.06
N ARG A 32 -11.04 6.64 -11.30
CA ARG A 32 -11.13 5.19 -11.55
C ARG A 32 -10.42 4.79 -12.83
N LYS A 33 -10.55 5.61 -13.89
CA LYS A 33 -9.84 5.41 -15.16
C LYS A 33 -8.33 5.41 -14.93
N TYR A 34 -7.79 6.43 -14.26
CA TYR A 34 -6.35 6.52 -14.01
C TYR A 34 -5.85 5.43 -13.07
N TYR A 35 -6.60 5.08 -12.04
CA TYR A 35 -6.25 3.96 -11.17
C TYR A 35 -6.08 2.65 -11.96
N ARG A 36 -7.03 2.34 -12.86
CA ARG A 36 -6.96 1.14 -13.71
C ARG A 36 -5.79 1.15 -14.69
N GLN A 37 -5.50 2.31 -15.28
CA GLN A 37 -4.49 2.44 -16.33
C GLN A 37 -3.06 2.55 -15.79
N HIS A 38 -2.87 3.23 -14.66
CA HIS A 38 -1.56 3.60 -14.13
C HIS A 38 -1.26 2.98 -12.74
N GLY A 39 -2.15 2.14 -12.21
CA GLY A 39 -2.03 1.55 -10.86
C GLY A 39 -2.33 2.52 -9.71
N THR A 40 -2.24 3.83 -9.95
CA THR A 40 -2.69 4.88 -9.03
C THR A 40 -3.31 6.04 -9.79
N THR A 41 -4.23 6.76 -9.15
CA THR A 41 -4.77 8.00 -9.74
C THR A 41 -3.69 9.08 -9.84
N LEU A 42 -2.81 9.19 -8.84
CA LEU A 42 -1.72 10.16 -8.83
C LEU A 42 -0.85 10.04 -10.10
N ARG A 43 -0.43 8.82 -10.45
CA ARG A 43 0.41 8.62 -11.63
C ARG A 43 -0.29 9.06 -12.92
N GLY A 44 -1.57 8.72 -13.08
CA GLY A 44 -2.34 9.18 -14.24
C GLY A 44 -2.50 10.70 -14.28
N LEU A 45 -2.67 11.36 -13.14
CA LEU A 45 -2.71 12.83 -13.06
C LEU A 45 -1.37 13.48 -13.41
N MET A 46 -0.25 12.90 -12.98
CA MET A 46 1.08 13.37 -13.37
C MET A 46 1.28 13.25 -14.89
N ASP A 47 1.02 12.06 -15.44
CA ASP A 47 1.29 11.75 -16.85
C ASP A 47 0.42 12.56 -17.81
N ASN A 48 -0.83 12.89 -17.43
CA ASN A 48 -1.82 13.49 -18.33
C ASN A 48 -2.14 14.95 -18.03
N HIS A 49 -1.86 15.42 -16.82
CA HIS A 49 -2.25 16.74 -16.35
C HIS A 49 -1.12 17.51 -15.66
N ASN A 50 0.09 16.94 -15.62
CA ASN A 50 1.28 17.58 -15.06
C ASN A 50 1.09 18.04 -13.60
N VAL A 51 0.28 17.27 -12.86
CA VAL A 51 0.00 17.51 -11.43
C VAL A 51 1.28 17.31 -10.62
N ASP A 52 1.57 18.28 -9.74
CA ASP A 52 2.62 18.15 -8.73
C ASP A 52 2.19 17.08 -7.70
N PRO A 53 2.96 15.98 -7.58
CA PRO A 53 2.59 14.89 -6.69
C PRO A 53 2.66 15.27 -5.21
N ASP A 54 3.56 16.17 -4.80
CA ASP A 54 3.66 16.58 -3.39
C ASP A 54 2.42 17.39 -2.99
N HIS A 55 2.00 18.33 -3.85
CA HIS A 55 0.76 19.08 -3.64
C HIS A 55 -0.45 18.16 -3.59
N PHE A 56 -0.59 17.25 -4.56
CA PHE A 56 -1.68 16.26 -4.56
C PHE A 56 -1.74 15.45 -3.26
N LEU A 57 -0.62 14.88 -2.82
CA LEU A 57 -0.55 14.07 -1.62
C LEU A 57 -0.85 14.87 -0.35
N SER A 58 -0.43 16.15 -0.30
CA SER A 58 -0.77 17.05 0.81
C SER A 58 -2.27 17.36 0.90
N GLU A 59 -3.00 17.33 -0.21
CA GLU A 59 -4.45 17.57 -0.24
C GLU A 59 -5.24 16.30 0.08
N VAL A 60 -4.91 15.17 -0.55
CA VAL A 60 -5.69 13.94 -0.42
C VAL A 60 -5.45 13.18 0.88
N HIS A 61 -4.41 13.54 1.65
CA HIS A 61 -4.11 12.97 2.96
C HIS A 61 -4.46 13.90 4.14
N GLN A 62 -5.25 14.97 3.93
CA GLN A 62 -5.89 15.73 5.03
C GLN A 62 -7.09 14.96 5.60
N LEU A 63 -6.81 13.84 6.26
CA LEU A 63 -7.80 12.87 6.73
C LEU A 63 -8.10 13.03 8.22
N ASP A 64 -9.30 12.63 8.62
CA ASP A 64 -9.59 12.32 10.01
C ASP A 64 -9.08 10.90 10.34
N TYR A 65 -7.93 10.84 11.02
CA TYR A 65 -7.32 9.59 11.48
C TYR A 65 -7.94 9.02 12.76
N SER A 66 -8.85 9.75 13.42
CA SER A 66 -9.45 9.29 14.69
C SER A 66 -10.25 7.99 14.54
N ILE A 67 -10.77 7.72 13.33
CA ILE A 67 -11.50 6.49 12.97
C ILE A 67 -10.62 5.24 12.94
N VAL A 68 -9.30 5.40 12.92
CA VAL A 68 -8.35 4.29 13.07
C VAL A 68 -8.11 4.07 14.55
N GLY A 69 -8.35 2.83 14.99
CA GLY A 69 -8.05 2.36 16.33
C GLY A 69 -7.05 1.19 16.32
N PRO A 70 -6.37 0.93 17.45
CA PRO A 70 -5.36 -0.11 17.53
C PRO A 70 -5.94 -1.50 17.36
N ASN A 71 -5.18 -2.38 16.71
CA ASN A 71 -5.43 -3.82 16.71
C ASN A 71 -4.43 -4.50 17.66
N PHE A 72 -4.84 -4.70 18.91
CA PHE A 72 -3.96 -5.25 19.95
C PHE A 72 -3.41 -6.64 19.62
N LYS A 73 -4.16 -7.48 18.90
CA LYS A 73 -3.69 -8.81 18.47
C LYS A 73 -2.56 -8.65 17.45
N LEU A 74 -2.79 -7.86 16.40
CA LEU A 74 -1.77 -7.57 15.38
C LEU A 74 -0.51 -6.95 16.00
N ASN A 75 -0.68 -5.94 16.86
CA ASN A 75 0.43 -5.25 17.50
C ASN A 75 1.31 -6.21 18.30
N ARG A 76 0.69 -7.14 19.03
CA ARG A 76 1.41 -8.15 19.81
C ARG A 76 2.19 -9.08 18.88
N GLU A 77 1.59 -9.57 17.80
CA GLU A 77 2.27 -10.50 16.91
C GLU A 77 3.40 -9.83 16.12
N LEU A 78 3.22 -8.59 15.65
CA LEU A 78 4.28 -7.81 15.01
C LEU A 78 5.48 -7.60 15.94
N LYS A 79 5.25 -7.29 17.22
CA LYS A 79 6.32 -7.07 18.22
C LYS A 79 7.13 -8.33 18.52
N LYS A 80 6.58 -9.54 18.32
CA LYS A 80 7.29 -10.81 18.51
C LYS A 80 8.16 -11.19 17.32
N LEU A 81 7.82 -10.72 16.11
CA LEU A 81 8.56 -11.06 14.91
C LEU A 81 10.03 -10.62 15.04
N LYS A 82 10.93 -11.55 14.76
CA LYS A 82 12.36 -11.29 14.63
C LYS A 82 12.65 -10.73 13.24
N GLY A 83 13.75 -9.99 13.11
CA GLY A 83 14.17 -9.38 11.85
C GLY A 83 13.57 -8.00 11.60
N ARG A 84 14.04 -7.40 10.50
CA ARG A 84 13.69 -6.03 10.08
C ARG A 84 12.28 -5.98 9.52
N LYS A 85 11.55 -4.92 9.85
CA LYS A 85 10.18 -4.67 9.42
C LYS A 85 10.16 -3.37 8.64
N ILE A 86 9.72 -3.44 7.39
CA ILE A 86 9.76 -2.31 6.46
C ILE A 86 8.36 -2.11 5.92
N ILE A 87 7.87 -0.88 5.94
CA ILE A 87 6.62 -0.51 5.27
C ILE A 87 6.93 -0.18 3.82
N TYR A 88 6.26 -0.82 2.87
CA TYR A 88 6.28 -0.44 1.46
C TYR A 88 4.90 0.02 1.00
N THR A 89 4.73 1.32 0.76
CA THR A 89 3.42 1.94 0.51
C THR A 89 3.40 2.85 -0.72
N ASN A 90 2.27 2.87 -1.44
CA ASN A 90 1.98 3.85 -2.49
C ASN A 90 1.45 5.19 -1.92
N ALA A 91 1.33 5.31 -0.59
CA ALA A 91 1.06 6.59 0.09
C ALA A 91 2.37 7.34 0.38
N ASN A 92 2.26 8.55 0.94
CA ASN A 92 3.42 9.29 1.45
C ASN A 92 3.75 8.85 2.89
N ARG A 93 4.99 9.14 3.33
CA ARG A 93 5.48 8.82 4.66
C ARG A 93 4.64 9.44 5.78
N GLN A 94 4.17 10.67 5.58
CA GLN A 94 3.31 11.33 6.57
C GLN A 94 2.05 10.53 6.84
N HIS A 95 1.34 10.10 5.78
CA HIS A 95 0.16 9.26 5.93
C HIS A 95 0.45 7.95 6.65
N ALA A 96 1.57 7.28 6.31
CA ALA A 96 1.97 6.05 6.98
C ALA A 96 2.23 6.28 8.48
N ASN A 97 2.95 7.34 8.84
CA ASN A 97 3.21 7.70 10.23
C ASN A 97 1.93 8.00 11.03
N ASP A 98 1.01 8.76 10.44
CA ASP A 98 -0.26 9.09 11.10
C ASP A 98 -1.09 7.83 11.39
N VAL A 99 -1.15 6.88 10.44
CA VAL A 99 -1.77 5.57 10.67
C VAL A 99 -1.05 4.79 11.77
N LEU A 100 0.29 4.75 11.76
CA LEU A 100 1.07 4.02 12.78
C LEU A 100 0.84 4.57 14.20
N ILE A 101 0.70 5.88 14.35
CA ILE A 101 0.39 6.50 15.65
C ILE A 101 -0.96 5.98 16.16
N ARG A 102 -1.99 5.98 15.30
CA ARG A 102 -3.33 5.48 15.65
C ARG A 102 -3.34 3.99 15.96
N LEU A 103 -2.50 3.22 15.28
CA LEU A 103 -2.37 1.79 15.50
C LEU A 103 -1.46 1.45 16.70
N GLU A 104 -0.81 2.41 17.36
CA GLU A 104 0.18 2.19 18.42
C GLU A 104 1.41 1.37 17.96
N LEU A 105 1.88 1.66 16.75
CA LEU A 105 2.97 0.95 16.05
C LEU A 105 4.17 1.84 15.67
N THR A 106 4.26 3.08 16.18
CA THR A 106 5.26 4.09 15.78
C THR A 106 6.72 3.61 15.79
N ASN A 107 7.08 2.66 16.66
CA ASN A 107 8.46 2.14 16.78
C ASN A 107 8.58 0.66 16.44
N VAL A 108 7.62 0.12 15.68
CA VAL A 108 7.62 -1.30 15.29
C VAL A 108 8.33 -1.52 13.96
N PHE A 109 8.34 -0.53 13.07
CA PHE A 109 8.97 -0.61 11.76
C PHE A 109 10.30 0.12 11.76
N ASP A 110 11.32 -0.50 11.17
CA ASP A 110 12.66 0.06 11.05
C ASP A 110 12.72 1.12 9.94
N GLU A 111 11.97 0.90 8.86
CA GLU A 111 12.00 1.77 7.68
C GLU A 111 10.61 1.92 7.04
N ILE A 112 10.45 3.00 6.28
CA ILE A 112 9.30 3.23 5.40
C ILE A 112 9.85 3.56 4.00
N PHE A 113 9.47 2.77 3.01
CA PHE A 113 9.63 3.04 1.59
C PHE A 113 8.29 3.54 1.04
N ASP A 114 8.19 4.85 0.84
CA ASP A 114 6.96 5.51 0.42
C ASP A 114 6.98 5.86 -1.08
N ILE A 115 5.87 6.39 -1.58
CA ILE A 115 5.74 6.72 -3.00
C ILE A 115 6.75 7.77 -3.46
N LYS A 116 7.21 8.65 -2.57
CA LYS A 116 8.18 9.69 -2.88
C LYS A 116 9.58 9.11 -3.01
N THR A 117 9.99 8.26 -2.08
CA THR A 117 11.23 7.48 -2.19
C THR A 117 11.24 6.65 -3.47
N ALA A 118 10.10 6.06 -3.84
CA ALA A 118 9.93 5.33 -5.10
C ALA A 118 9.90 6.21 -6.38
N ASN A 119 10.29 7.49 -6.31
CA ASN A 119 10.26 8.44 -7.43
C ASN A 119 8.86 8.57 -8.07
N TYR A 120 7.80 8.42 -7.26
CA TYR A 120 6.40 8.41 -7.68
C TYR A 120 6.06 7.31 -8.72
N ILE A 121 6.85 6.25 -8.74
CA ILE A 121 6.57 5.03 -9.48
C ILE A 121 5.84 4.07 -8.51
N PRO A 122 4.54 3.79 -8.71
CA PRO A 122 3.78 2.99 -7.77
C PRO A 122 4.01 1.48 -7.96
N LYS A 123 3.71 0.69 -6.92
CA LYS A 123 3.40 -0.73 -7.10
C LYS A 123 2.27 -0.88 -8.15
N PRO A 124 2.33 -1.87 -9.06
CA PRO A 124 3.24 -3.02 -9.09
C PRO A 124 4.40 -2.88 -10.11
N GLU A 125 4.81 -1.66 -10.45
CA GLU A 125 5.96 -1.48 -11.36
C GLU A 125 7.21 -2.15 -10.77
N ALA A 126 8.09 -2.69 -11.62
CA ALA A 126 9.20 -3.52 -11.16
C ALA A 126 10.33 -2.69 -10.49
N SER A 127 10.62 -1.50 -11.01
CA SER A 127 11.81 -0.73 -10.60
C SER A 127 11.83 -0.35 -9.11
N PRO A 128 10.72 0.00 -8.43
CA PRO A 128 10.76 0.28 -7.00
C PRO A 128 11.11 -0.94 -6.13
N TYR A 129 10.89 -2.17 -6.61
CA TYR A 129 11.25 -3.39 -5.88
C TYR A 129 12.77 -3.61 -5.89
N GLU A 130 13.42 -3.32 -7.02
CA GLU A 130 14.89 -3.31 -7.11
C GLU A 130 15.48 -2.17 -6.26
N GLN A 131 14.82 -1.01 -6.27
CA GLN A 131 15.24 0.14 -5.48
C GLN A 131 15.18 -0.15 -3.97
N ILE A 132 14.07 -0.66 -3.43
CA ILE A 132 13.95 -0.95 -2.00
C ILE A 132 14.97 -2.00 -1.55
N ILE A 133 15.28 -2.99 -2.40
CA ILE A 133 16.32 -3.99 -2.14
C ILE A 133 17.68 -3.33 -1.98
N SER A 134 18.05 -2.49 -2.96
CA SER A 134 19.32 -1.76 -2.95
C SER A 134 19.41 -0.78 -1.78
N GLU A 135 18.41 0.07 -1.61
CA GLU A 135 18.40 1.17 -0.64
C GLU A 135 18.48 0.66 0.80
N PHE A 136 17.80 -0.44 1.09
CA PHE A 136 17.75 -1.02 2.43
C PHE A 136 18.61 -2.26 2.62
N ASN A 137 19.42 -2.65 1.63
CA ASN A 137 20.27 -3.85 1.67
C ASN A 137 19.49 -5.09 2.13
N ILE A 138 18.39 -5.37 1.42
CA ILE A 138 17.50 -6.51 1.69
C ILE A 138 18.04 -7.73 0.96
N ASP A 139 18.14 -8.88 1.64
CA ASP A 139 18.31 -10.17 0.98
C ASP A 139 16.94 -10.68 0.52
N PRO A 140 16.67 -10.78 -0.80
CA PRO A 140 15.36 -11.16 -1.28
C PRO A 140 14.96 -12.59 -0.87
N ILE A 141 15.92 -13.51 -0.76
CA ILE A 141 15.66 -14.93 -0.48
C ILE A 141 15.13 -15.12 0.94
N THR A 142 15.53 -14.25 1.87
CA THR A 142 15.11 -14.30 3.27
C THR A 142 14.02 -13.27 3.59
N THR A 143 13.35 -12.72 2.59
CA THR A 143 12.35 -11.65 2.74
C THR A 143 10.96 -12.13 2.37
N ILE A 144 9.96 -11.68 3.12
CA ILE A 144 8.55 -11.94 2.87
C ILE A 144 7.77 -10.63 2.75
N MET A 145 6.91 -10.53 1.75
CA MET A 145 6.07 -9.36 1.50
C MET A 145 4.59 -9.71 1.66
N PHE A 146 3.88 -8.83 2.35
CA PHE A 146 2.44 -8.89 2.56
C PHE A 146 1.76 -7.75 1.82
N ASP A 147 0.73 -8.03 1.03
CA ASP A 147 -0.06 -7.00 0.33
C ASP A 147 -1.49 -7.52 0.10
N ASP A 148 -2.47 -6.63 0.15
CA ASP A 148 -3.88 -6.94 -0.10
C ASP A 148 -4.21 -6.98 -1.60
N ILE A 149 -3.37 -6.37 -2.45
CA ILE A 149 -3.51 -6.38 -3.91
C ILE A 149 -2.60 -7.48 -4.48
N ALA A 150 -3.18 -8.56 -5.00
CA ALA A 150 -2.44 -9.73 -5.48
C ALA A 150 -1.43 -9.36 -6.58
N LYS A 151 -1.79 -8.41 -7.46
CA LYS A 151 -0.90 -7.91 -8.52
C LYS A 151 0.39 -7.28 -7.98
N ASN A 152 0.38 -6.68 -6.78
CA ASN A 152 1.58 -6.11 -6.14
C ASN A 152 2.57 -7.19 -5.69
N LEU A 153 2.14 -8.44 -5.53
CA LEU A 153 2.99 -9.54 -5.10
C LEU A 153 3.72 -10.22 -6.27
N VAL A 154 3.28 -9.97 -7.51
CA VAL A 154 3.94 -10.49 -8.72
C VAL A 154 5.41 -10.02 -8.84
N PRO A 155 5.71 -8.71 -8.85
CA PRO A 155 7.10 -8.24 -8.85
C PRO A 155 7.87 -8.67 -7.60
N ALA A 156 7.21 -8.72 -6.42
CA ALA A 156 7.82 -9.22 -5.18
C ALA A 156 8.37 -10.64 -5.36
N LYS A 157 7.56 -11.52 -5.93
CA LYS A 157 7.96 -12.90 -6.22
C LYS A 157 9.07 -12.98 -7.26
N ASN A 158 9.01 -12.13 -8.29
CA ASN A 158 10.03 -12.11 -9.35
C ASN A 158 11.41 -11.66 -8.85
N VAL A 159 11.47 -10.77 -7.86
CA VAL A 159 12.75 -10.36 -7.23
C VAL A 159 13.23 -11.34 -6.15
N GLY A 160 12.42 -12.34 -5.79
CA GLY A 160 12.80 -13.44 -4.91
C GLY A 160 12.11 -13.45 -3.54
N PHE A 161 11.26 -12.47 -3.22
CA PHE A 161 10.54 -12.46 -1.95
C PHE A 161 9.55 -13.63 -1.88
N ALA A 162 9.37 -14.18 -0.67
CA ALA A 162 8.14 -14.91 -0.37
C ALA A 162 6.95 -13.95 -0.37
N SER A 163 5.78 -14.40 -0.82
CA SER A 163 4.60 -13.54 -0.97
C SER A 163 3.40 -14.06 -0.17
N VAL A 164 2.75 -13.16 0.56
CA VAL A 164 1.51 -13.45 1.30
C VAL A 164 0.42 -12.50 0.83
N TRP A 165 -0.59 -13.04 0.18
CA TRP A 165 -1.76 -12.27 -0.19
C TRP A 165 -2.74 -12.18 0.99
N ILE A 166 -3.15 -10.96 1.31
CA ILE A 166 -4.18 -10.70 2.32
C ILE A 166 -5.52 -10.55 1.60
N ASP A 167 -6.32 -11.62 1.56
CA ASP A 167 -7.66 -11.61 0.99
C ASP A 167 -8.62 -10.84 1.92
N VAL A 168 -8.84 -9.57 1.59
CA VAL A 168 -9.78 -8.68 2.30
C VAL A 168 -11.24 -8.88 1.89
N GLY A 169 -11.53 -9.88 1.03
CA GLY A 169 -12.89 -10.27 0.65
C GLY A 169 -13.53 -9.41 -0.44
N TYR A 170 -12.79 -8.49 -1.05
CA TYR A 170 -13.21 -7.73 -2.21
C TYR A 170 -12.03 -7.48 -3.15
N GLU A 171 -12.28 -7.54 -4.46
CA GLU A 171 -11.27 -7.21 -5.47
C GLU A 171 -11.14 -5.69 -5.61
N ASN A 172 -9.90 -5.21 -5.60
CA ASN A 172 -9.61 -3.84 -6.00
C ASN A 172 -9.75 -3.71 -7.53
N PHE A 173 -10.17 -2.55 -8.03
CA PHE A 173 -10.58 -2.32 -9.43
C PHE A 173 -9.51 -2.60 -10.50
N SER A 174 -8.25 -2.76 -10.10
CA SER A 174 -7.10 -3.05 -10.97
C SER A 174 -6.40 -4.37 -10.65
N ASP A 175 -6.91 -5.13 -9.69
CA ASP A 175 -6.32 -6.40 -9.29
C ASP A 175 -6.69 -7.49 -10.32
N ASP A 176 -5.78 -8.44 -10.53
CA ASP A 176 -5.98 -9.58 -11.41
C ASP A 176 -5.50 -10.82 -10.66
N ILE A 177 -6.33 -11.28 -9.71
CA ILE A 177 -6.02 -12.39 -8.82
C ILE A 177 -5.74 -13.66 -9.64
N ALA A 178 -6.55 -13.91 -10.68
CA ALA A 178 -6.40 -15.08 -11.54
C ALA A 178 -5.01 -15.16 -12.19
N LYS A 179 -4.50 -14.05 -12.74
CA LYS A 179 -3.13 -14.01 -13.30
C LYS A 179 -2.04 -13.98 -12.24
N SER A 180 -2.34 -13.45 -11.06
CA SER A 180 -1.37 -13.29 -9.97
C SER A 180 -1.20 -14.56 -9.15
N LYS A 181 -2.17 -15.49 -9.17
CA LYS A 181 -2.25 -16.68 -8.31
C LYS A 181 -0.97 -17.52 -8.25
N LYS A 182 -0.27 -17.68 -9.38
CA LYS A 182 0.98 -18.47 -9.44
C LYS A 182 2.17 -17.82 -8.73
N TYR A 183 2.05 -16.55 -8.35
CA TYR A 183 3.07 -15.77 -7.65
C TYR A 183 2.77 -15.58 -6.16
N LEU A 184 1.68 -16.16 -5.65
CA LEU A 184 1.27 -16.07 -4.25
C LEU A 184 1.72 -17.35 -3.54
N ASP A 185 2.67 -17.25 -2.61
CA ASP A 185 3.14 -18.42 -1.85
C ASP A 185 2.15 -18.80 -0.75
N TYR A 186 1.57 -17.79 -0.11
CA TYR A 186 0.60 -17.95 0.97
C TYR A 186 -0.61 -17.01 0.77
N GLU A 187 -1.71 -17.36 1.41
CA GLU A 187 -2.94 -16.58 1.45
C GLU A 187 -3.47 -16.54 2.88
N THR A 188 -3.98 -15.38 3.31
CA THR A 188 -4.65 -15.23 4.60
C THR A 188 -5.78 -14.21 4.55
N LYS A 189 -6.79 -14.41 5.38
CA LYS A 189 -7.86 -13.42 5.64
C LYS A 189 -7.68 -12.67 6.97
N ASP A 190 -6.77 -13.15 7.82
CA ASP A 190 -6.43 -12.55 9.11
C ASP A 190 -4.92 -12.52 9.27
N LEU A 191 -4.32 -11.36 8.98
CA LEU A 191 -2.91 -11.11 9.17
C LEU A 191 -2.46 -11.39 10.62
N SER A 192 -3.30 -11.11 11.60
CA SER A 192 -2.97 -11.32 13.01
C SER A 192 -2.91 -12.81 13.36
N LEU A 193 -3.72 -13.64 12.71
CA LEU A 193 -3.65 -15.09 12.86
C LEU A 193 -2.42 -15.66 12.15
N PHE A 194 -2.18 -15.23 10.92
CA PHE A 194 -1.01 -15.68 10.15
C PHE A 194 0.30 -15.41 10.90
N LEU A 195 0.48 -14.20 11.43
CA LEU A 195 1.67 -13.86 12.21
C LEU A 195 1.78 -14.62 13.53
N ASP A 196 0.66 -14.97 14.17
CA ASP A 196 0.67 -15.85 15.35
C ASP A 196 1.15 -17.26 15.00
N GLU A 197 0.79 -17.78 13.83
CA GLU A 197 1.24 -19.09 13.33
C GLU A 197 2.73 -19.09 12.98
N VAL A 198 3.22 -18.03 12.31
CA VAL A 198 4.65 -17.81 12.06
C VAL A 198 5.43 -17.76 13.38
N ASN A 199 4.96 -16.96 14.36
CA ASN A 199 5.63 -16.84 15.66
C ASN A 199 5.62 -18.15 16.47
N LYS A 200 4.75 -19.11 16.14
CA LYS A 200 4.66 -20.44 16.74
C LYS A 200 5.36 -21.52 15.90
N GLU A 201 6.04 -21.14 14.82
CA GLU A 201 6.74 -22.05 13.91
C GLU A 201 5.79 -23.12 13.32
N LYS A 202 4.52 -22.77 13.11
CA LYS A 202 3.51 -23.67 12.53
C LYS A 202 3.47 -23.66 11.01
N ILE A 203 3.98 -22.58 10.42
CA ILE A 203 4.10 -22.33 8.98
C ILE A 203 5.46 -21.72 8.69
#